data_AF-A0A4Y1YJ71-F1
#
_entry.id   AF-A0A4Y1YJ71-F1
#
_cell.length_a   1.000
_cell.length_b   1.000
_cell.length_c   1.000
_cell.angle_alpha   90.00
_cell.angle_beta   90.00
_cell.angle_gamma   90.00
#
_symmetry.space_group_name_H-M   'P 1'
#
loop_
_entity.id
_entity.type
_entity.pdbx_description
1 polymer ?
#
loop_
_entity_poly.entity_id
_entity_poly.type
_entity_poly.pdbx_seq_one_letter_code
_entity_poly.pdbx_strand_id
1 'polypeptide(L)'
;MNTPDKEAIVFVHGLLGFSAYSILGKEIQYFRSLHAHLQNDPRQIFFPTLPPNSVIEVRAQALANFLARICADRIDLIAHSMGGLDSRYLIHHLDPMQCTPGAQFNHARYTASWLPAGHLFAGMDAHYLLADRSYDSNAIIEQAEKQGMKVVIPPKENRKIQRSYDKELYKLRHLVENAFLHLKQWRGIATRHAKNTSSFLAAVQIRCIAL
;
A
#
# COMPACT_ATOMS: atom_id res chain seq x y z
N MET A 1 18.34 -31.37 0.42
CA MET A 1 18.29 -30.25 -0.53
C MET A 1 16.97 -29.53 -0.29
N ASN A 2 16.99 -28.31 0.28
CA ASN A 2 15.77 -27.53 0.45
C ASN A 2 15.30 -27.07 -0.93
N THR A 3 14.06 -27.41 -1.29
CA THR A 3 13.36 -26.76 -2.39
C THR A 3 13.25 -25.27 -2.10
N PRO A 4 13.54 -24.37 -3.05
CA PRO A 4 13.35 -22.94 -2.82
C PRO A 4 11.88 -22.66 -2.50
N ASP A 5 11.62 -21.88 -1.45
CA ASP A 5 10.27 -21.45 -1.07
C ASP A 5 9.60 -20.80 -2.28
N LYS A 6 8.44 -21.30 -2.69
CA LYS A 6 7.70 -20.80 -3.83
C LYS A 6 6.90 -19.57 -3.41
N GLU A 7 7.39 -18.39 -3.75
CA GLU A 7 6.65 -17.14 -3.52
C GLU A 7 5.85 -16.72 -4.75
N ALA A 8 4.69 -16.09 -4.52
CA ALA A 8 3.83 -15.52 -5.55
C ALA A 8 3.43 -14.08 -5.23
N ILE A 9 3.25 -13.26 -6.27
CA ILE A 9 2.70 -11.91 -6.20
C ILE A 9 1.42 -11.87 -7.03
N VAL A 10 0.35 -11.34 -6.45
CA VAL A 10 -0.96 -11.21 -7.10
C VAL A 10 -1.38 -9.75 -7.10
N PHE A 11 -1.56 -9.19 -8.29
CA PHE A 11 -1.98 -7.80 -8.47
C PHE A 11 -3.51 -7.67 -8.54
N VAL A 12 -4.09 -6.95 -7.59
CA VAL A 12 -5.56 -6.83 -7.44
C VAL A 12 -6.02 -5.45 -7.92
N HIS A 13 -6.73 -5.41 -9.05
CA HIS A 13 -7.24 -4.16 -9.62
C HIS A 13 -8.48 -3.62 -8.86
N GLY A 14 -8.84 -2.35 -9.07
CA GLY A 14 -10.00 -1.70 -8.45
C GLY A 14 -11.29 -1.73 -9.28
N LEU A 15 -12.22 -0.82 -8.94
CA LEU A 15 -13.46 -0.55 -9.68
C LEU A 15 -13.11 -0.14 -11.11
N LEU A 16 -13.81 -0.71 -12.11
CA LEU A 16 -13.47 -0.60 -13.53
C LEU A 16 -12.06 -1.08 -13.87
N GLY A 17 -11.44 -1.99 -13.12
CA GLY A 17 -10.17 -2.58 -13.56
C GLY A 17 -10.39 -3.54 -14.72
N PHE A 18 -9.69 -3.30 -15.82
CA PHE A 18 -9.78 -4.03 -17.08
C PHE A 18 -8.46 -4.79 -17.30
N SER A 19 -8.53 -6.07 -17.65
CA SER A 19 -7.31 -6.81 -18.06
C SER A 19 -6.71 -6.21 -19.35
N ALA A 20 -7.55 -5.72 -20.27
CA ALA A 20 -7.16 -4.93 -21.43
C ALA A 20 -8.36 -4.15 -22.03
N TYR A 21 -8.15 -2.91 -22.47
CA TYR A 21 -9.02 -2.25 -23.46
C TYR A 21 -8.25 -2.09 -24.78
N SER A 22 -8.84 -2.48 -25.91
CA SER A 22 -8.32 -2.11 -27.23
C SER A 22 -8.95 -0.80 -27.66
N ILE A 23 -8.16 0.28 -27.69
CA ILE A 23 -8.56 1.56 -28.31
C ILE A 23 -7.62 1.79 -29.49
N LEU A 24 -8.17 1.95 -30.69
CA LEU A 24 -7.41 2.12 -31.94
C LEU A 24 -6.34 1.03 -32.16
N GLY A 25 -6.67 -0.24 -31.87
CA GLY A 25 -5.75 -1.37 -32.09
C GLY A 25 -4.55 -1.44 -31.14
N LYS A 26 -4.52 -0.61 -30.07
CA LYS A 26 -3.52 -0.70 -29.00
C LYS A 26 -4.14 -1.24 -27.71
N GLU A 27 -3.61 -2.35 -27.23
CA GLU A 27 -4.00 -2.98 -25.97
C GLU A 27 -3.52 -2.14 -24.78
N ILE A 28 -4.44 -1.61 -23.98
CA ILE A 28 -4.15 -0.86 -22.75
C ILE A 28 -4.42 -1.76 -21.54
N GLN A 29 -3.34 -2.30 -20.94
CA GLN A 29 -3.40 -3.08 -19.71
C GLN A 29 -3.45 -2.17 -18.48
N TYR A 30 -4.24 -2.51 -17.45
CA TYR A 30 -4.36 -1.70 -16.22
C TYR A 30 -3.02 -1.52 -15.49
N PHE A 31 -2.14 -2.52 -15.56
CA PHE A 31 -0.77 -2.49 -15.02
C PHE A 31 0.30 -2.48 -16.14
N ARG A 32 0.09 -1.67 -17.19
CA ARG A 32 0.88 -1.67 -18.44
C ARG A 32 2.41 -1.70 -18.26
N SER A 33 2.97 -0.96 -17.30
CA SER A 33 4.42 -0.89 -17.11
C SER A 33 4.97 -2.02 -16.25
N LEU A 34 4.15 -2.69 -15.44
CA LEU A 34 4.62 -3.69 -14.47
C LEU A 34 4.84 -5.06 -15.11
N HIS A 35 4.00 -5.46 -16.07
CA HIS A 35 4.21 -6.71 -16.79
C HIS A 35 5.60 -6.79 -17.44
N ALA A 36 6.04 -5.74 -18.13
CA ALA A 36 7.33 -5.72 -18.81
C ALA A 36 8.53 -5.73 -17.84
N HIS A 37 8.42 -5.09 -16.67
CA HIS A 37 9.52 -5.02 -15.70
C HIS A 37 9.62 -6.24 -14.79
N LEU A 38 8.53 -6.98 -14.64
CA LEU A 38 8.45 -8.12 -13.72
C LEU A 38 8.57 -9.48 -14.41
N GLN A 39 8.80 -9.52 -15.73
CA GLN A 39 9.03 -10.76 -16.49
C GLN A 39 10.24 -11.56 -16.00
N ASN A 40 11.22 -10.90 -15.39
CA ASN A 40 12.45 -11.53 -14.87
C ASN A 40 12.44 -11.72 -13.34
N ASP A 41 11.30 -11.50 -12.69
CA ASP A 41 11.19 -11.72 -11.25
C ASP A 41 11.18 -13.24 -10.96
N PRO A 42 11.97 -13.74 -9.99
CA PRO A 42 11.99 -15.16 -9.66
C PRO A 42 10.68 -15.69 -9.04
N ARG A 43 9.73 -14.81 -8.69
CA ARG A 43 8.45 -15.15 -8.06
C ARG A 43 7.35 -15.33 -9.10
N GLN A 44 6.33 -16.10 -8.76
CA GLN A 44 5.18 -16.31 -9.65
C GLN A 44 4.26 -15.08 -9.64
N ILE A 45 4.02 -14.45 -10.79
CA ILE A 45 3.26 -13.20 -10.86
C ILE A 45 1.91 -13.40 -11.55
N PHE A 46 0.86 -12.92 -10.91
CA PHE A 46 -0.52 -13.08 -11.35
C PHE A 46 -1.29 -11.76 -11.38
N PHE A 47 -2.22 -11.65 -12.34
CA PHE A 47 -3.08 -10.49 -12.55
C PHE A 47 -4.54 -10.96 -12.71
N PRO A 48 -5.23 -11.33 -11.63
CA PRO A 48 -6.61 -11.79 -11.69
C PRO A 48 -7.55 -10.70 -12.22
N THR A 49 -8.55 -11.11 -12.99
CA THR A 49 -9.67 -10.26 -13.39
C THR A 49 -10.83 -10.50 -12.44
N LEU A 50 -11.13 -9.51 -11.60
CA LEU A 50 -12.27 -9.50 -10.69
C LEU A 50 -13.47 -8.80 -11.34
N PRO A 51 -14.72 -9.12 -10.94
CA PRO A 51 -15.90 -8.47 -11.50
C PRO A 51 -15.83 -6.93 -11.33
N PRO A 52 -15.80 -6.14 -12.42
CA PRO A 52 -15.35 -4.74 -12.38
C PRO A 52 -16.33 -3.77 -11.72
N ASN A 53 -17.61 -4.14 -11.62
CA ASN A 53 -18.72 -3.31 -11.15
C ASN A 53 -19.53 -3.96 -10.03
N SER A 54 -18.99 -4.94 -9.31
CA SER A 54 -19.69 -5.58 -8.20
C SER A 54 -19.26 -5.04 -6.83
N VAL A 55 -20.06 -5.39 -5.82
CA VAL A 55 -19.74 -5.09 -4.41
C VAL A 55 -18.49 -5.85 -3.94
N ILE A 56 -17.86 -5.33 -2.88
CA ILE A 56 -16.59 -5.82 -2.32
C ILE A 56 -16.65 -7.31 -2.01
N GLU A 57 -17.75 -7.80 -1.44
CA GLU A 57 -17.90 -9.20 -1.02
C GLU A 57 -17.79 -10.17 -2.21
N VAL A 58 -18.48 -9.85 -3.30
CA VAL A 58 -18.47 -10.65 -4.54
C VAL A 58 -17.08 -10.64 -5.17
N ARG A 59 -16.36 -9.51 -5.10
CA ARG A 59 -15.00 -9.38 -5.62
C ARG A 59 -13.99 -10.13 -4.77
N ALA A 60 -14.12 -10.05 -3.45
CA ALA A 60 -13.30 -10.77 -2.49
C ALA A 60 -13.47 -12.29 -2.66
N GLN A 61 -14.70 -12.77 -2.88
CA GLN A 61 -14.94 -14.18 -3.17
C GLN A 61 -14.31 -14.62 -4.50
N ALA A 62 -14.43 -13.79 -5.55
CA ALA A 62 -13.77 -14.07 -6.83
C ALA A 62 -12.24 -14.12 -6.69
N LEU A 63 -11.67 -13.24 -5.87
CA LEU A 63 -10.24 -13.25 -5.53
C LEU A 63 -9.86 -14.52 -4.77
N ALA A 64 -10.64 -14.92 -3.75
CA ALA A 64 -10.39 -16.15 -2.99
C ALA A 64 -10.37 -17.40 -3.89
N ASN A 65 -11.36 -17.51 -4.79
CA ASN A 65 -11.45 -18.61 -5.75
C ASN A 65 -10.27 -18.66 -6.73
N PHE A 66 -9.68 -17.50 -7.03
CA PHE A 66 -8.47 -17.41 -7.84
C PHE A 66 -7.23 -17.86 -7.06
N LEU A 67 -7.07 -17.36 -5.83
CA LEU A 67 -5.93 -17.69 -4.97
C LEU A 67 -5.86 -19.18 -4.64
N ALA A 68 -7.01 -19.85 -4.50
CA ALA A 68 -7.09 -21.29 -4.26
C ALA A 68 -6.43 -22.16 -5.36
N ARG A 69 -6.13 -21.58 -6.53
CA ARG A 69 -5.50 -22.27 -7.66
C ARG A 69 -3.98 -22.09 -7.70
N ILE A 70 -3.42 -21.25 -6.82
CA ILE A 70 -1.99 -20.93 -6.79
C ILE A 70 -1.30 -21.87 -5.80
N CYS A 71 -0.25 -22.56 -6.27
CA CYS A 71 0.62 -23.36 -5.42
C CYS A 71 1.88 -22.55 -5.05
N ALA A 72 1.83 -21.89 -3.89
CA ALA A 72 2.90 -21.06 -3.34
C ALA A 72 2.89 -21.12 -1.81
N ASP A 73 4.08 -21.08 -1.20
CA ASP A 73 4.28 -21.04 0.25
C ASP A 73 3.95 -19.66 0.83
N ARG A 74 4.05 -18.61 0.01
CA ARG A 74 3.71 -17.23 0.36
C ARG A 74 3.09 -16.50 -0.84
N ILE A 75 2.03 -15.74 -0.58
CA ILE A 75 1.34 -14.94 -1.61
C ILE A 75 1.26 -13.48 -1.14
N ASP A 76 1.92 -12.56 -1.84
CA ASP A 76 1.81 -11.12 -1.61
C ASP A 76 0.73 -10.50 -2.51
N LEU A 77 -0.18 -9.72 -1.91
CA LEU A 77 -1.27 -9.07 -2.65
C LEU A 77 -0.93 -7.59 -2.88
N ILE A 78 -0.75 -7.18 -4.12
CA ILE A 78 -0.50 -5.76 -4.46
C ILE A 78 -1.78 -5.18 -5.05
N ALA A 79 -2.48 -4.37 -4.26
CA ALA A 79 -3.84 -3.94 -4.59
C ALA A 79 -3.94 -2.45 -4.90
N HIS A 80 -4.79 -2.09 -5.87
CA HIS A 80 -5.06 -0.70 -6.26
C HIS A 80 -6.53 -0.32 -6.07
N SER A 81 -6.79 0.86 -5.47
CA SER A 81 -8.14 1.39 -5.22
C SER A 81 -9.05 0.37 -4.51
N MET A 82 -10.23 0.04 -5.07
CA MET A 82 -11.18 -0.92 -4.51
C MET A 82 -10.58 -2.33 -4.30
N GLY A 83 -9.54 -2.70 -5.05
CA GLY A 83 -8.82 -3.96 -4.86
C GLY A 83 -8.22 -4.10 -3.45
N GLY A 84 -7.87 -2.97 -2.81
CA GLY A 84 -7.39 -2.97 -1.43
C GLY A 84 -8.47 -3.31 -0.43
N LEU A 85 -9.72 -2.90 -0.69
CA LEU A 85 -10.88 -3.28 0.12
C LEU A 85 -11.25 -4.74 -0.09
N ASP A 86 -11.20 -5.23 -1.33
CA ASP A 86 -11.42 -6.64 -1.65
C ASP A 86 -10.42 -7.54 -0.91
N SER A 87 -9.14 -7.17 -0.95
CA SER A 87 -8.06 -7.91 -0.27
C SER A 87 -8.24 -7.91 1.24
N ARG A 88 -8.63 -6.77 1.83
CA ARG A 88 -8.91 -6.68 3.28
C ARG A 88 -10.12 -7.50 3.68
N TYR A 89 -11.18 -7.45 2.88
CA TYR A 89 -12.39 -8.23 3.12
C TYR A 89 -12.07 -9.73 3.07
N LEU A 90 -11.30 -10.18 2.08
CA LEU A 90 -10.82 -11.56 1.98
C LEU A 90 -10.05 -12.00 3.23
N ILE A 91 -9.05 -11.21 3.65
CA ILE A 91 -8.19 -11.54 4.79
C ILE A 91 -9.00 -11.61 6.10
N HIS A 92 -10.02 -10.76 6.25
CA HIS A 92 -10.75 -10.62 7.51
C HIS A 92 -11.99 -11.51 7.62
N HIS A 93 -12.69 -11.77 6.51
CA HIS A 93 -14.01 -12.39 6.54
C HIS A 93 -14.08 -13.76 5.86
N LEU A 94 -13.25 -13.99 4.86
CA LEU A 94 -13.35 -15.22 4.05
C LEU A 94 -12.38 -16.30 4.48
N ASP A 95 -11.58 -16.07 5.52
CA ASP A 95 -10.51 -16.93 6.04
C ASP A 95 -10.01 -17.97 5.00
N PRO A 96 -9.01 -17.62 4.16
CA PRO A 96 -8.58 -18.50 3.08
C PRO A 96 -8.04 -19.88 3.55
N MET A 97 -8.03 -20.15 4.86
CA MET A 97 -7.70 -21.43 5.49
C MET A 97 -8.78 -22.52 5.32
N GLN A 98 -10.01 -22.20 4.91
CA GLN A 98 -11.07 -23.20 4.73
C GLN A 98 -11.48 -23.39 3.27
N CYS A 99 -10.66 -24.11 2.49
CA CYS A 99 -11.19 -24.89 1.38
C CYS A 99 -10.41 -26.20 1.19
N THR A 100 -11.15 -27.30 1.43
CA THR A 100 -10.86 -28.73 1.25
C THR A 100 -9.96 -29.45 2.29
N PRO A 101 -10.47 -30.48 2.99
CA PRO A 101 -9.65 -31.39 3.78
C PRO A 101 -8.84 -32.31 2.85
N GLY A 102 -7.52 -32.26 2.93
CA GLY A 102 -6.66 -33.29 2.30
C GLY A 102 -5.38 -32.80 1.65
N ALA A 103 -5.20 -31.51 1.41
CA ALA A 103 -3.93 -30.95 0.97
C ALA A 103 -3.20 -30.33 2.17
N GLN A 104 -1.95 -30.74 2.39
CA GLN A 104 -1.05 -30.07 3.32
C GLN A 104 -0.76 -28.68 2.76
N PHE A 105 -1.46 -27.66 3.27
CA PHE A 105 -1.30 -26.29 2.81
C PHE A 105 -0.24 -25.58 3.67
N ASN A 106 0.80 -25.08 3.01
CA ASN A 106 1.77 -24.19 3.61
C ASN A 106 1.13 -22.81 3.86
N HIS A 107 1.39 -22.24 5.03
CA HIS A 107 0.85 -20.95 5.50
C HIS A 107 1.24 -19.79 4.57
N ALA A 108 0.42 -19.46 3.56
CA ALA A 108 0.61 -18.24 2.80
C ALA A 108 0.28 -17.01 3.67
N ARG A 109 1.29 -16.23 4.03
CA ARG A 109 1.13 -14.91 4.65
C ARG A 109 0.79 -13.88 3.58
N TYR A 110 -0.40 -13.31 3.65
CA TYR A 110 -0.84 -12.23 2.76
C TYR A 110 -0.33 -10.89 3.27
N THR A 111 0.56 -10.23 2.52
CA THR A 111 0.94 -8.84 2.79
C THR A 111 0.36 -7.94 1.71
N ALA A 112 -0.44 -6.95 2.12
CA ALA A 112 -0.77 -5.82 1.26
C ALA A 112 0.35 -4.79 1.41
N SER A 113 1.15 -4.58 0.37
CA SER A 113 2.32 -3.70 0.46
C SER A 113 1.90 -2.23 0.62
N TRP A 114 1.77 -1.80 1.86
CA TRP A 114 2.10 -0.44 2.28
C TRP A 114 3.58 -0.52 2.65
N LEU A 115 4.49 0.17 1.96
CA LEU A 115 5.86 0.27 2.45
C LEU A 115 5.79 0.72 3.92
N PRO A 116 6.45 0.01 4.87
CA PRO A 116 6.43 0.41 6.27
C PRO A 116 6.88 1.87 6.34
N ALA A 117 6.09 2.72 6.99
CA ALA A 117 6.38 4.16 7.10
C ALA A 117 7.78 4.44 7.68
N GLY A 118 8.37 3.46 8.36
CA GLY A 118 9.79 3.42 8.74
C GLY A 118 10.78 3.81 7.63
N HIS A 119 10.52 3.45 6.37
CA HIS A 119 11.40 3.83 5.27
C HIS A 119 11.38 5.32 4.95
N LEU A 120 10.32 6.04 5.33
CA LEU A 120 10.17 7.46 5.01
C LEU A 120 11.13 8.35 5.80
N PHE A 121 11.58 7.90 6.97
CA PHE A 121 12.49 8.65 7.84
C PHE A 121 13.79 7.90 8.13
N ALA A 122 14.03 6.76 7.47
CA ALA A 122 15.24 5.99 7.64
C ALA A 122 16.49 6.81 7.23
N GLY A 123 17.43 6.97 8.16
CA GLY A 123 18.68 7.70 7.92
C GLY A 123 18.53 9.23 7.94
N MET A 124 17.37 9.76 8.32
CA MET A 124 17.20 11.19 8.57
C MET A 124 17.78 11.55 9.93
N ASP A 125 18.48 12.68 10.01
CA ASP A 125 18.89 13.28 11.28
C ASP A 125 17.81 14.28 11.72
N ALA A 126 17.14 14.00 12.85
CA ALA A 126 16.12 14.85 13.40
C ALA A 126 16.01 14.65 14.92
N HIS A 127 15.60 15.69 15.64
CA HIS A 127 15.37 15.60 17.09
C HIS A 127 13.98 15.04 17.44
N TYR A 128 12.99 15.24 16.57
CA TYR A 128 11.60 14.89 16.83
C TYR A 128 10.95 14.24 15.62
N LEU A 129 10.15 13.19 15.86
CA LEU A 129 9.30 12.58 14.84
C LEU A 129 7.84 12.97 15.08
N LEU A 130 7.30 13.87 14.24
CA LEU A 130 5.89 14.23 14.23
C LEU A 130 5.16 13.42 13.16
N ALA A 131 4.05 12.77 13.54
CA ALA A 131 3.18 12.09 12.59
C ALA A 131 1.75 11.96 13.12
N ASP A 132 0.82 11.65 12.22
CA ASP A 132 -0.58 11.42 12.56
C ASP A 132 -0.76 10.20 13.46
N ARG A 133 -1.85 10.20 14.24
CA ARG A 133 -2.22 9.08 15.14
C ARG A 133 -2.23 7.71 14.44
N SER A 134 -2.54 7.64 13.14
CA SER A 134 -2.53 6.40 12.37
C SER A 134 -1.15 5.71 12.36
N TYR A 135 -0.07 6.48 12.47
CA TYR A 135 1.32 6.02 12.51
C TYR A 135 1.79 5.60 13.91
N ASP A 136 0.93 5.63 14.92
CA ASP A 136 1.21 5.04 16.23
C ASP A 136 1.32 3.50 16.10
N SER A 137 2.55 3.02 15.96
CA SER A 137 2.90 1.60 15.91
C SER A 137 4.23 1.39 16.62
N ASN A 138 4.39 0.24 17.28
CA ASN A 138 5.60 -0.07 18.03
C ASN A 138 6.84 -0.06 17.11
N ALA A 139 6.73 -0.60 15.91
CA ALA A 139 7.82 -0.62 14.94
C ALA A 139 8.33 0.79 14.56
N ILE A 140 7.43 1.75 14.33
CA ILE A 140 7.81 3.14 14.00
C ILE A 140 8.44 3.82 15.22
N ILE A 141 7.88 3.61 16.40
CA ILE A 141 8.37 4.19 17.66
C ILE A 141 9.79 3.67 17.96
N GLU A 142 9.97 2.35 17.94
CA GLU A 142 11.27 1.72 18.21
C GLU A 142 12.34 2.15 17.20
N GLN A 143 11.96 2.30 15.93
CA GLN A 143 12.88 2.78 14.90
C GLN A 143 13.29 4.24 15.15
N ALA A 144 12.33 5.11 15.48
CA ALA A 144 12.60 6.52 15.77
C ALA A 144 13.50 6.67 17.00
N GLU A 145 13.24 5.91 18.06
CA GLU A 145 14.06 5.88 19.28
C GLU A 145 15.48 5.37 18.99
N LYS A 146 15.63 4.33 18.16
CA LYS A 146 16.95 3.85 17.70
C LYS A 146 17.73 4.89 16.90
N GLN A 147 17.04 5.80 16.22
CA GLN A 147 17.65 6.91 15.49
C GLN A 147 17.83 8.17 16.36
N GLY A 148 17.52 8.10 17.65
CA GLY A 148 17.65 9.23 18.58
C GLY A 148 16.54 10.28 18.48
N MET A 149 15.47 10.00 17.74
CA MET A 149 14.32 10.91 17.60
C MET A 149 13.34 10.74 18.77
N LYS A 150 12.86 11.86 19.32
CA LYS A 150 11.75 11.84 20.28
C LYS A 150 10.41 11.76 19.54
N VAL A 151 9.58 10.76 19.85
CA VAL A 151 8.31 10.53 19.16
C VAL A 151 7.22 11.48 19.66
N VAL A 152 6.65 12.25 18.74
CA VAL A 152 5.56 13.23 18.95
C VAL A 152 4.37 12.84 18.07
N ILE A 153 3.89 11.63 18.29
CA ILE A 153 2.70 11.06 17.63
C ILE A 153 1.63 10.92 18.73
N PRO A 154 0.34 11.20 18.52
CA PRO A 154 -0.69 10.87 19.51
C PRO A 154 -0.88 9.36 19.57
N PRO A 155 -1.03 8.75 20.76
CA PRO A 155 -1.37 7.34 20.87
C PRO A 155 -2.75 7.05 20.26
N LYS A 156 -2.91 5.85 19.71
CA LYS A 156 -4.22 5.34 19.32
C LYS A 156 -5.11 5.13 20.54
N GLU A 157 -6.40 5.39 20.36
CA GLU A 157 -7.40 5.26 21.43
C GLU A 157 -7.51 3.82 21.96
N ASN A 158 -7.30 2.83 21.09
CA ASN A 158 -7.34 1.41 21.43
C ASN A 158 -6.04 0.86 22.05
N ARG A 159 -5.04 1.70 22.33
CA ARG A 159 -3.78 1.26 22.94
C ARG A 159 -4.00 0.91 24.41
N LYS A 160 -3.60 -0.29 24.83
CA LYS A 160 -3.70 -0.75 26.23
C LYS A 160 -3.00 0.19 27.22
N ILE A 161 -1.85 0.72 26.79
CA ILE A 161 -1.05 1.67 27.58
C ILE A 161 -0.96 2.96 26.78
N GLN A 162 -1.59 4.00 27.30
CA GLN A 162 -1.55 5.35 26.75
C GLN A 162 -0.19 5.98 27.07
N ARG A 163 0.56 6.36 26.03
CA ARG A 163 1.86 7.03 26.19
C ARG A 163 1.66 8.55 26.26
N SER A 164 2.48 9.20 27.08
CA SER A 164 2.57 10.66 27.04
C SER A 164 3.25 11.10 25.74
N TYR A 165 2.86 12.27 25.25
CA TYR A 165 3.47 12.92 24.11
C TYR A 165 3.37 14.42 24.29
N ASP A 166 4.24 15.17 23.61
CA ASP A 166 4.24 16.62 23.67
C ASP A 166 3.11 17.17 22.80
N LYS A 167 2.02 17.61 23.46
CA LYS A 167 0.83 18.14 22.78
C LYS A 167 1.09 19.49 22.12
N GLU A 168 1.93 20.33 22.73
CA GLU A 168 2.23 21.66 22.20
C GLU A 168 3.10 21.53 20.94
N LEU A 169 4.10 20.65 20.98
CA LEU A 169 4.91 20.35 19.81
C LEU A 169 4.08 19.69 18.71
N TYR A 170 3.13 18.81 19.05
CA TYR A 170 2.22 18.21 18.07
C TYR A 170 1.36 19.24 17.34
N LYS A 171 0.99 20.37 17.98
CA LYS A 171 0.23 21.44 17.31
C LYS A 171 0.99 22.02 16.13
N LEU A 172 2.33 22.00 16.10
CA LEU A 172 3.12 22.54 14.99
C LEU A 172 2.86 21.84 13.65
N ARG A 173 2.26 20.64 13.65
CA ARG A 173 1.83 19.93 12.44
C ARG A 173 0.89 20.78 11.56
N HIS A 174 0.15 21.72 12.14
CA HIS A 174 -0.70 22.64 11.38
C HIS A 174 0.08 23.47 10.35
N LEU A 175 1.36 23.79 10.60
CA LEU A 175 2.21 24.53 9.65
C LEU A 175 2.43 23.70 8.38
N VAL A 176 2.69 22.41 8.55
CA VAL A 176 2.84 21.45 7.46
C VAL A 176 1.52 21.26 6.71
N GLU A 177 0.40 21.12 7.45
CA GLU A 177 -0.93 21.04 6.84
C GLU A 177 -1.27 22.28 6.01
N ASN A 178 -0.97 23.47 6.51
CA ASN A 178 -1.17 24.73 5.80
C ASN A 178 -0.33 24.78 4.51
N ALA A 179 0.95 24.38 4.57
CA ALA A 179 1.78 24.26 3.38
C ALA A 179 1.14 23.32 2.34
N PHE A 180 0.67 22.14 2.75
CA PHE A 180 -0.02 21.22 1.85
C PHE A 180 -1.35 21.78 1.30
N LEU A 181 -2.10 22.55 2.10
CA LEU A 181 -3.31 23.23 1.63
C LEU A 181 -2.96 24.22 0.51
N HIS A 182 -1.90 25.02 0.68
CA HIS A 182 -1.42 25.95 -0.35
C HIS A 182 -0.89 25.24 -1.61
N LEU A 183 -0.25 24.08 -1.46
CA LEU A 183 0.14 23.24 -2.60
C LEU A 183 -1.09 22.70 -3.34
N LYS A 184 -2.11 22.27 -2.60
CA LYS A 184 -3.33 21.66 -3.17
C LYS A 184 -4.28 22.66 -3.83
N GLN A 185 -4.13 23.97 -3.61
CA GLN A 185 -4.85 24.98 -4.39
C GLN A 185 -4.56 24.86 -5.89
N TRP A 186 -3.40 24.33 -6.26
CA TRP A 186 -3.02 24.10 -7.64
C TRP A 186 -3.52 22.75 -8.11
N ARG A 187 -4.57 22.76 -8.94
CA ARG A 187 -5.20 21.55 -9.50
C ARG A 187 -4.19 20.59 -10.13
N GLY A 188 -3.17 21.10 -10.82
CA GLY A 188 -2.11 20.30 -11.43
C GLY A 188 -1.30 19.47 -10.42
N ILE A 189 -1.04 20.04 -9.23
CA ILE A 189 -0.34 19.35 -8.13
C ILE A 189 -1.31 18.43 -7.39
N ALA A 190 -2.49 18.95 -7.01
CA ALA A 190 -3.49 18.20 -6.24
C ALA A 190 -3.95 16.90 -6.91
N THR A 191 -4.11 16.93 -8.25
CA THR A 191 -4.59 15.78 -9.04
C THR A 191 -3.48 15.07 -9.81
N ARG A 192 -2.22 15.51 -9.66
CA ARG A 192 -1.05 14.94 -10.33
C ARG A 192 -1.23 14.82 -11.86
N HIS A 193 -1.53 15.93 -12.53
CA HIS A 193 -1.74 15.95 -13.99
C HIS A 193 -0.47 15.67 -14.82
N ALA A 194 0.72 15.81 -14.22
CA ALA A 194 1.97 15.58 -14.91
C ALA A 194 2.16 14.10 -15.26
N LYS A 195 2.39 13.82 -16.55
CA LYS A 195 2.60 12.46 -17.09
C LYS A 195 3.86 11.79 -16.56
N ASN A 196 4.90 12.58 -16.27
CA ASN A 196 6.20 12.11 -15.83
C ASN A 196 6.46 12.51 -14.37
N THR A 197 7.09 11.63 -13.60
CA THR A 197 7.45 11.91 -12.20
C THR A 197 8.39 13.11 -12.07
N SER A 198 9.32 13.29 -13.02
CA SER A 198 10.24 14.44 -13.03
C SER A 198 9.50 15.77 -13.20
N SER A 199 8.54 15.85 -14.11
CA SER A 199 7.72 17.05 -14.32
C SER A 199 6.84 17.35 -13.11
N PHE A 200 6.29 16.32 -12.46
CA PHE A 200 5.55 16.49 -11.22
C PHE A 200 6.44 17.03 -10.09
N LEU A 201 7.63 16.44 -9.92
CA LEU A 201 8.59 16.87 -8.92
C LEU A 201 9.01 18.33 -9.13
N ALA A 202 9.31 18.72 -10.37
CA ALA A 202 9.66 20.10 -10.71
C ALA A 202 8.51 21.07 -10.38
N ALA A 203 7.26 20.71 -10.71
CA ALA A 203 6.10 21.53 -10.38
C ALA A 203 5.91 21.71 -8.87
N VAL A 204 6.12 20.66 -8.09
CA VAL A 204 6.08 20.70 -6.62
C VAL A 204 7.20 21.59 -6.08
N GLN A 205 8.43 21.40 -6.55
CA GLN A 205 9.60 22.19 -6.13
C GLN A 205 9.42 23.69 -6.42
N ILE A 206 9.00 24.05 -7.64
CA ILE A 206 8.70 25.43 -8.03
C ILE A 206 7.66 26.03 -7.08
N ARG A 207 6.63 25.26 -6.72
CA ARG A 207 5.58 25.75 -5.82
C ARG A 207 6.07 25.89 -4.39
N CYS A 208 6.92 24.98 -3.90
CA CYS A 208 7.52 25.08 -2.57
C CYS A 208 8.40 26.33 -2.41
N ILE A 209 9.02 26.84 -3.48
CA ILE A 209 9.76 28.11 -3.45
C ILE A 209 8.82 29.32 -3.22
N ALA A 210 7.54 29.19 -3.56
CA ALA A 210 6.54 30.25 -3.45
C ALA A 210 5.61 30.12 -2.21
N LEU A 211 5.99 29.26 -1.24
CA LEU A 211 5.33 29.10 0.06
C LEU A 211 6.00 29.99 1.11
#